data_AF-A0A8H5KHA1-F1
#
_entry.id   AF-A0A8H5KHA1-F1
#
_cell.length_a   1.000
_cell.length_b   1.000
_cell.length_c   1.000
_cell.angle_alpha   90.00
_cell.angle_beta   90.00
_cell.angle_gamma   90.00
#
_symmetry.space_group_name_H-M   'P 1'
#
loop_
_entity.id
_entity.type
_entity.pdbx_description
1 polymer ?
#
loop_
_entity_poly.entity_id
_entity_poly.type
_entity_poly.pdbx_seq_one_letter_code
_entity_poly.pdbx_strand_id
1 'polypeptide(L)'
;ATGLDTALERLDNLIGALIAALPDETIIVPRIVPAASSATESRIRVYNNAVMKLISARDRKGQHIMMVDILSAVGTGDLDDGLHPTDGGYNKMAIEWAVALTTVDDLG
;
A
#
# COMPACT_ATOMS: atom_id res chain seq x y z
N ALA A 1 -19.92 11.16 -4.19
CA ALA A 1 -18.69 10.34 -4.08
C ALA A 1 -19.08 9.00 -3.49
N THR A 2 -18.61 7.90 -4.08
CA THR A 2 -18.71 6.59 -3.42
C THR A 2 -17.73 6.55 -2.24
N GLY A 3 -17.87 5.58 -1.33
CA GLY A 3 -16.90 5.42 -0.23
C GLY A 3 -15.47 5.19 -0.72
N LEU A 4 -15.32 4.59 -1.92
CA LEU A 4 -14.03 4.42 -2.60
C LEU A 4 -13.39 5.75 -2.97
N ASP A 5 -14.14 6.64 -3.63
CA ASP A 5 -13.62 7.92 -4.12
C ASP A 5 -13.10 8.76 -2.95
N THR A 6 -13.85 8.80 -1.85
CA THR A 6 -13.46 9.54 -0.64
C THR A 6 -12.22 8.93 0.04
N ALA A 7 -12.06 7.61 0.06
CA ALA A 7 -10.88 6.96 0.65
C ALA A 7 -9.61 7.20 -0.18
N LEU A 8 -9.73 7.14 -1.52
CA LEU A 8 -8.61 7.40 -2.42
C LEU A 8 -8.20 8.88 -2.39
N GLU A 9 -9.17 9.80 -2.40
CA GLU A 9 -8.92 11.25 -2.29
C GLU A 9 -8.23 11.61 -0.98
N ARG A 10 -8.62 11.00 0.15
CA ARG A 10 -7.93 11.20 1.43
C ARG A 10 -6.48 10.73 1.40
N LEU A 11 -6.21 9.57 0.79
CA LEU A 11 -4.85 9.09 0.61
C LEU A 11 -4.03 10.02 -0.28
N ASP A 12 -4.62 10.47 -1.39
CA ASP A 12 -3.96 11.39 -2.33
C ASP A 12 -3.59 12.72 -1.66
N ASN A 13 -4.51 13.27 -0.88
CA ASN A 13 -4.27 14.49 -0.10
C ASN A 13 -3.19 14.29 0.98
N LEU A 14 -3.18 13.15 1.67
CA LEU A 14 -2.15 12.82 2.66
C LEU A 14 -0.76 12.72 2.00
N ILE A 15 -0.64 12.01 0.89
CA ILE A 15 0.61 11.90 0.13
C ILE A 15 1.08 13.29 -0.33
N GLY A 16 0.15 14.12 -0.84
CA GLY A 16 0.46 15.50 -1.22
C GLY A 16 1.00 16.33 -0.06
N ALA A 17 0.38 16.22 1.12
CA ALA A 17 0.84 16.91 2.33
C ALA A 17 2.22 16.44 2.80
N LEU A 18 2.49 15.12 2.77
CA LEU A 18 3.77 14.55 3.15
C LEU A 18 4.90 15.00 2.21
N ILE A 19 4.69 14.92 0.89
CA ILE A 19 5.67 15.39 -0.10
C ILE A 19 5.95 16.90 0.06
N ALA A 20 4.93 17.70 0.38
CA ALA A 20 5.11 19.13 0.59
C ALA A 20 5.89 19.45 1.88
N ALA A 21 5.70 18.65 2.93
CA ALA A 21 6.36 18.84 4.23
C ALA A 21 7.78 18.24 4.27
N LEU A 22 8.02 17.18 3.51
CA LEU A 22 9.23 16.36 3.51
C LEU A 22 9.68 16.11 2.05
N PRO A 23 10.14 17.15 1.33
CA PRO A 23 10.40 17.06 -0.11
C PRO A 23 11.55 16.12 -0.48
N ASP A 24 12.44 15.83 0.46
CA ASP A 24 13.61 14.97 0.25
C ASP A 24 13.34 13.51 0.67
N GLU A 25 12.20 13.23 1.31
CA GLU A 25 11.87 11.89 1.81
C GLU A 25 11.10 11.08 0.76
N THR A 26 11.33 9.76 0.75
CA THR A 26 10.57 8.84 -0.09
C THR A 26 9.35 8.30 0.63
N ILE A 27 8.18 8.44 0.02
CA ILE A 27 6.93 7.90 0.55
C ILE A 27 6.69 6.48 0.02
N ILE A 28 6.59 5.52 0.94
CA ILE A 28 6.35 4.12 0.61
C ILE A 28 4.89 3.76 0.94
N VAL A 29 4.12 3.28 -0.05
CA VAL A 29 2.68 2.98 0.11
C VAL A 29 2.40 1.50 -0.19
N PRO A 30 1.85 0.72 0.74
CA PRO A 30 1.57 -0.69 0.52
C PRO A 30 0.20 -0.90 -0.16
N ARG A 31 0.05 -2.04 -0.84
CA ARG A 31 -1.29 -2.61 -1.10
C ARG A 31 -1.87 -3.20 0.20
N ILE A 32 -3.19 -3.11 0.39
CA ILE A 32 -3.89 -3.73 1.52
C ILE A 32 -3.91 -5.25 1.33
N VAL A 33 -3.67 -6.01 2.41
CA VAL A 33 -3.77 -7.49 2.48
C VAL A 33 -5.17 -8.01 2.14
N PRO A 34 -5.36 -9.27 1.72
CA PRO A 34 -6.68 -9.77 1.37
C PRO A 34 -7.59 -9.93 2.58
N ALA A 35 -8.88 -10.14 2.34
CA ALA A 35 -9.84 -10.53 3.37
C ALA A 35 -10.55 -11.85 3.03
N ALA A 36 -10.95 -12.61 4.05
CA ALA A 36 -11.73 -13.84 3.87
C ALA A 36 -13.17 -13.54 3.40
N SER A 37 -13.75 -12.41 3.83
CA SER A 37 -15.07 -11.98 3.37
C SER A 37 -15.03 -11.54 1.91
N SER A 38 -15.79 -12.21 1.03
CA SER A 38 -15.86 -11.91 -0.40
C SER A 38 -16.27 -10.46 -0.70
N ALA A 39 -17.19 -9.90 0.10
CA ALA A 39 -17.64 -8.52 -0.06
C ALA A 39 -16.53 -7.51 0.31
N THR A 40 -15.78 -7.76 1.38
CA THR A 40 -14.64 -6.92 1.78
C THR A 40 -13.50 -7.03 0.79
N GLU A 41 -13.16 -8.26 0.40
CA GLU A 41 -12.13 -8.56 -0.56
C GLU A 41 -12.41 -7.93 -1.93
N SER A 42 -13.67 -7.91 -2.38
CA SER A 42 -14.03 -7.18 -3.60
C SER A 42 -13.76 -5.67 -3.50
N ARG A 43 -13.97 -5.06 -2.34
CA ARG A 43 -13.65 -3.63 -2.12
C ARG A 43 -12.14 -3.40 -2.04
N ILE A 44 -11.41 -4.29 -1.37
CA ILE A 44 -9.94 -4.24 -1.28
C ILE A 44 -9.31 -4.28 -2.67
N ARG A 45 -9.74 -5.20 -3.55
CA ARG A 45 -9.23 -5.26 -4.92
C ARG A 45 -9.44 -3.97 -5.70
N VAL A 46 -10.64 -3.39 -5.60
CA VAL A 46 -10.95 -2.13 -6.27
C VAL A 46 -10.07 -1.00 -5.72
N TYR A 47 -9.92 -0.91 -4.40
CA TYR A 47 -9.07 0.09 -3.75
C TYR A 47 -7.59 -0.07 -4.14
N ASN A 48 -7.02 -1.27 -4.02
CA ASN A 48 -5.62 -1.56 -4.38
C ASN A 48 -5.30 -1.23 -5.84
N ASN A 49 -6.22 -1.52 -6.78
CA ASN A 49 -6.05 -1.12 -8.18
C ASN A 49 -6.04 0.40 -8.37
N ALA A 50 -6.83 1.13 -7.58
CA ALA A 50 -6.84 2.59 -7.61
C ALA A 50 -5.57 3.18 -6.99
N VAL A 51 -5.10 2.63 -5.86
CA VAL A 51 -3.82 2.99 -5.24
C VAL A 51 -2.67 2.78 -6.21
N MET A 52 -2.57 1.62 -6.85
CA MET A 52 -1.52 1.36 -7.84
C MET A 52 -1.48 2.42 -8.96
N LYS A 53 -2.65 2.76 -9.53
CA LYS A 53 -2.74 3.81 -10.56
C LYS A 53 -2.30 5.17 -10.03
N LEU A 54 -2.69 5.50 -8.79
CA LEU A 54 -2.33 6.76 -8.14
C LEU A 54 -0.82 6.86 -7.93
N ILE A 55 -0.20 5.85 -7.31
CA ILE A 55 1.22 5.84 -7.02
C ILE A 55 2.04 5.89 -8.33
N SER A 56 1.70 5.07 -9.33
CA SER A 56 2.36 5.13 -10.64
C SER A 56 2.19 6.47 -11.36
N ALA A 57 1.10 7.21 -11.13
CA ALA A 57 0.92 8.53 -11.71
C ALA A 57 1.75 9.61 -11.01
N ARG A 58 2.01 9.45 -9.72
CA ARG A 58 2.86 10.34 -8.91
C ARG A 58 4.35 10.08 -9.18
N ASP A 59 4.75 8.81 -9.22
CA ASP A 59 6.10 8.38 -9.62
C ASP A 59 6.49 8.93 -11.01
N ARG A 60 5.61 8.78 -12.01
CA ARG A 60 5.82 9.37 -13.36
C ARG A 60 5.94 10.90 -13.39
N LYS A 61 5.56 11.61 -12.33
CA LYS A 61 5.76 13.05 -12.17
C LYS A 61 7.08 13.39 -11.46
N GLY A 62 7.94 12.40 -11.19
CA GLY A 62 9.21 12.56 -10.50
C GLY A 62 9.05 12.76 -8.99
N GLN A 63 7.92 12.37 -8.39
CA GLN A 63 7.76 12.42 -6.94
C GLN A 63 8.48 11.23 -6.31
N HIS A 64 9.10 11.44 -5.15
CA HIS A 64 9.80 10.41 -4.38
C HIS A 64 8.76 9.50 -3.72
N ILE A 65 8.25 8.52 -4.47
CA ILE A 65 7.16 7.65 -4.04
C ILE A 65 7.27 6.26 -4.65
N MET A 66 7.05 5.23 -3.84
CA MET A 66 7.11 3.84 -4.26
C MET A 66 5.92 3.05 -3.72
N MET A 67 5.45 2.05 -4.47
CA MET A 67 4.45 1.08 -4.00
C MET A 67 5.13 -0.20 -3.51
N VAL A 68 4.67 -0.75 -2.37
CA VAL A 68 5.09 -2.07 -1.88
C VAL A 68 4.02 -3.09 -2.20
N ASP A 69 4.45 -4.18 -2.84
CA ASP A 69 3.57 -5.30 -3.12
C ASP A 69 3.54 -6.30 -1.96
N ILE A 70 2.69 -6.04 -0.95
CA ILE A 70 2.47 -6.97 0.16
C ILE A 70 1.60 -8.20 -0.26
N LEU A 71 0.82 -8.08 -1.34
CA LEU A 71 -0.15 -9.11 -1.73
C LEU A 71 0.48 -10.35 -2.34
N SER A 72 1.71 -10.26 -2.86
CA SER A 72 2.48 -11.42 -3.32
C SER A 72 2.88 -12.35 -2.16
N ALA A 73 3.02 -11.80 -0.95
CA ALA A 73 3.52 -12.50 0.22
C ALA A 73 2.42 -12.98 1.17
N VAL A 74 1.36 -12.19 1.36
CA VAL A 74 0.30 -12.48 2.35
C VAL A 74 -0.99 -12.94 1.67
N GLY A 75 -1.39 -14.19 1.95
CA GLY A 75 -2.65 -14.77 1.51
C GLY A 75 -3.70 -14.85 2.62
N THR A 76 -4.92 -15.27 2.29
CA THR A 76 -5.98 -15.45 3.30
C THR A 76 -5.67 -16.52 4.35
N GLY A 77 -4.79 -17.49 4.02
CA GLY A 77 -4.29 -18.49 4.97
C GLY A 77 -3.31 -17.93 6.01
N ASP A 78 -2.86 -16.69 5.85
CA ASP A 78 -2.00 -15.99 6.79
C ASP A 78 -2.79 -15.10 7.76
N LEU A 79 -4.13 -15.15 7.74
CA LEU A 79 -5.02 -14.33 8.56
C LEU A 79 -5.58 -15.11 9.75
N ASP A 80 -5.69 -14.45 10.91
CA ASP A 80 -6.21 -15.05 12.15
C ASP A 80 -7.75 -15.05 12.18
N ASP A 81 -8.35 -13.89 11.96
CA ASP A 81 -9.81 -13.69 11.99
C ASP A 81 -10.43 -13.49 10.59
N GLY A 82 -9.64 -13.74 9.55
CA GLY A 82 -10.01 -13.48 8.17
C GLY A 82 -9.88 -12.02 7.74
N LEU A 83 -9.31 -11.15 8.56
CA LEU A 83 -8.98 -9.76 8.23
C LEU A 83 -7.56 -9.37 8.66
N HIS A 84 -7.15 -9.73 9.87
CA HIS A 84 -5.85 -9.39 10.44
C HIS A 84 -4.84 -10.52 10.23
N PRO A 85 -3.59 -10.23 9.82
CA PRO A 85 -2.53 -11.23 9.75
C PRO A 85 -2.26 -11.91 11.09
N THR A 86 -1.90 -13.19 11.04
CA THR A 86 -1.22 -13.91 12.12
C THR A 86 0.21 -13.39 12.29
N ASP A 87 0.92 -13.82 13.34
CA ASP A 87 2.36 -13.56 13.49
C ASP A 87 3.16 -14.01 12.24
N GLY A 88 2.78 -15.15 11.64
CA GLY A 88 3.38 -15.62 10.40
C GLY A 88 3.10 -14.67 9.23
N GLY A 89 1.88 -14.17 9.11
CA GLY A 89 1.52 -13.17 8.11
C GLY A 89 2.25 -11.84 8.29
N TYR A 90 2.36 -11.35 9.53
CA TYR A 90 3.15 -10.15 9.84
C TYR A 90 4.63 -10.33 9.52
N ASN A 91 5.22 -11.50 9.79
CA ASN A 91 6.60 -11.78 9.39
C ASN A 91 6.80 -11.68 7.88
N LYS A 92 5.86 -12.17 7.08
CA LYS A 92 5.91 -12.02 5.61
C LYS A 92 5.79 -10.56 5.18
N MET A 93 4.88 -9.79 5.79
CA MET A 93 4.79 -8.34 5.55
C MET A 93 6.10 -7.62 5.87
N ALA A 94 6.74 -7.97 7.00
CA ALA A 94 7.99 -7.36 7.43
C ALA A 94 9.12 -7.58 6.41
N ILE A 95 9.16 -8.75 5.75
CA ILE A 95 10.13 -9.02 4.68
C ILE A 95 9.92 -8.07 3.49
N GLU A 96 8.68 -7.92 3.01
CA GLU A 96 8.38 -7.00 1.90
C GLU A 96 8.69 -5.54 2.26
N TRP A 97 8.42 -5.13 3.50
CA TRP A 97 8.83 -3.81 3.99
C TRP A 97 10.34 -3.65 4.03
N ALA A 98 11.08 -4.65 4.49
CA ALA A 98 12.54 -4.60 4.54
C ALA A 98 13.13 -4.45 3.13
N VAL A 99 12.63 -5.22 2.16
CA VAL A 99 13.02 -5.11 0.75
C VAL A 99 12.71 -3.72 0.19
N ALA A 100 11.54 -3.16 0.51
CA ALA A 100 11.17 -1.83 0.06
C ALA A 100 12.08 -0.74 0.65
N LEU A 101 12.38 -0.81 1.94
CA LEU A 101 13.27 0.13 2.62
C LEU A 101 14.68 0.07 2.04
N THR A 102 15.24 -1.13 1.83
CA THR A 102 16.57 -1.26 1.21
C THR A 102 16.58 -0.79 -0.23
N THR A 103 15.51 -1.05 -1.00
CA THR A 103 15.41 -0.57 -2.39
C THR A 103 15.42 0.95 -2.47
N VAL A 104 14.71 1.63 -1.56
CA VAL A 104 14.72 3.09 -1.50
C VAL A 104 16.08 3.63 -1.08
N ASP A 105 16.71 3.03 -0.05
CA ASP A 105 18.05 3.41 0.41
C ASP A 105 19.11 3.28 -0.71
N ASP A 106 19.02 2.22 -1.52
CA ASP A 106 19.93 1.98 -2.66
C ASP A 106 19.77 2.99 -3.80
N LEU A 107 18.63 3.70 -3.90
CA LEU A 107 18.38 4.72 -4.91
C LEU A 107 18.97 6.09 -4.56
N GLY A 108 19.43 6.27 -3.31
CA GLY A 108 19.94 7.54 -2.76
C GLY A 108 18.86 8.57 -2.45
#